data_AF-A0A7Y3NT86-F1
#
_entry.id   AF-A0A7Y3NT86-F1
#
_cell.length_a   1.000
_cell.length_b   1.000
_cell.length_c   1.000
_cell.angle_alpha   90.00
_cell.angle_beta   90.00
_cell.angle_gamma   90.00
#
_symmetry.space_group_name_H-M   'P 1'
#
loop_
_entity.id
_entity.type
_entity.pdbx_description
1 polymer ?
#
loop_
_entity_poly.entity_id
_entity_poly.type
_entity_poly.pdbx_seq_one_letter_code
_entity_poly.pdbx_strand_id
1 'polypeptide(L)'
;MNSQPTSANSATSLGWGAIIRPPQGAAAARFRFWRRLVLWAMLAVVVGVLVWQGLTAKGNPNPDAANISRSAVVLDTGILVFREGLEAILVLAALTASLARTDQGYLKPVALGSALSFGATILTWFVVVGILSDVNAPELALQAATGLLAVLVLLVIMNWFFHKIYWAGWIIHHNRRKNELTSNPQRGQAAIFRGLLLVGFTSVYREGFEVVLFLQSLRLKAGTGVVLEGALIGLALTGIVALLTFVAHYKLPYRKMLILTGLMLGCVLIVMVGESVQEMQQANWISTTTLSWNMPDWLNLWFAIYPSVESLASQLFAAVFVIGSYFVARHFRRSRSVRQTDELALME
;
A
#
# COMPACT_ATOMS: atom_id res chain seq x y z
N MET A 1 -37.99 12.39 -72.72
CA MET A 1 -36.85 12.83 -71.88
C MET A 1 -37.30 12.82 -70.41
N ASN A 2 -37.22 11.63 -69.81
CA ASN A 2 -37.12 11.39 -68.36
C ASN A 2 -35.65 11.68 -67.96
N SER A 3 -35.22 12.00 -66.76
CA SER A 3 -35.71 11.70 -65.40
C SER A 3 -34.91 12.53 -64.39
N GLN A 4 -35.51 12.76 -63.21
CA GLN A 4 -34.90 13.30 -61.99
C GLN A 4 -33.56 12.64 -61.61
N PRO A 5 -32.67 13.33 -60.87
CA PRO A 5 -31.66 12.66 -60.08
C PRO A 5 -32.22 12.24 -58.71
N THR A 6 -32.15 10.93 -58.48
CA THR A 6 -32.49 10.18 -57.27
C THR A 6 -31.51 10.42 -56.12
N SER A 7 -32.03 10.27 -54.91
CA SER A 7 -31.34 10.22 -53.62
C SER A 7 -30.23 9.16 -53.52
N ALA A 8 -29.07 9.51 -52.96
CA ALA A 8 -28.13 8.56 -52.35
C ALA A 8 -27.19 9.22 -51.32
N ASN A 9 -27.43 8.90 -50.04
CA ASN A 9 -26.47 8.61 -48.96
C ASN A 9 -25.15 9.42 -48.82
N SER A 10 -25.06 10.17 -47.72
CA SER A 10 -23.89 10.10 -46.83
C SER A 10 -24.26 10.45 -45.38
N ALA A 11 -25.02 9.57 -44.73
CA ALA A 11 -24.87 9.39 -43.29
C ALA A 11 -23.48 8.77 -43.06
N THR A 12 -22.49 9.56 -42.63
CA THR A 12 -21.22 9.11 -42.00
C THR A 12 -20.32 10.31 -41.69
N SER A 13 -20.53 10.97 -40.55
CA SER A 13 -19.44 11.53 -39.74
C SER A 13 -19.97 12.04 -38.40
N LEU A 14 -20.73 11.21 -37.68
CA LEU A 14 -20.77 11.33 -36.22
C LEU A 14 -19.45 10.78 -35.68
N GLY A 15 -18.40 11.60 -35.88
CA GLY A 15 -17.06 11.35 -35.41
C GLY A 15 -17.05 11.34 -33.90
N TRP A 16 -16.65 10.20 -33.33
CA TRP A 16 -16.40 9.95 -31.91
C TRP A 16 -15.30 10.86 -31.28
N GLY A 17 -14.88 11.93 -31.96
CA GLY A 17 -13.87 12.90 -31.50
C GLY A 17 -14.40 14.03 -30.61
N ALA A 18 -15.72 14.10 -30.35
CA ALA A 18 -16.32 15.20 -29.59
C ALA A 18 -16.47 14.93 -28.07
N ILE A 19 -16.28 13.70 -27.59
CA ILE A 19 -16.70 13.31 -26.23
C ILE A 19 -15.55 13.38 -25.19
N ILE A 20 -14.30 13.62 -25.59
CA ILE A 20 -13.18 13.74 -24.63
C ILE A 20 -12.27 14.92 -24.99
N ARG A 21 -12.73 16.15 -24.71
CA ARG A 21 -11.82 17.30 -24.62
C ARG A 21 -11.72 17.74 -23.16
N PRO A 22 -10.52 17.89 -22.58
CA PRO A 22 -10.38 18.49 -21.26
C PRO A 22 -11.04 19.89 -21.28
N PRO A 23 -11.65 20.34 -20.18
CA PRO A 23 -12.32 21.64 -20.15
C PRO A 23 -11.31 22.71 -20.59
N GLN A 24 -11.69 23.53 -21.57
CA GLN A 24 -10.85 24.61 -22.09
C GLN A 24 -11.33 25.95 -21.52
N GLY A 25 -10.41 26.91 -21.36
CA GLY A 25 -10.73 28.25 -20.84
C GLY A 25 -10.96 28.31 -19.33
N ALA A 26 -11.94 29.12 -18.89
CA ALA A 26 -12.19 29.44 -17.49
C ALA A 26 -12.47 28.21 -16.60
N ALA A 27 -13.09 27.16 -17.16
CA ALA A 27 -13.33 25.89 -16.47
C ALA A 27 -12.02 25.14 -16.14
N ALA A 28 -11.02 25.20 -17.02
CA ALA A 28 -9.69 24.62 -16.79
C ALA A 28 -8.92 25.37 -15.70
N ALA A 29 -9.08 26.70 -15.64
CA ALA A 29 -8.48 27.55 -14.61
C ALA A 29 -9.14 27.32 -13.24
N ARG A 30 -10.47 27.28 -13.18
CA ARG A 30 -11.24 26.91 -11.96
C ARG A 30 -10.86 25.53 -11.45
N PHE A 31 -10.70 24.55 -12.35
CA PHE A 31 -10.29 23.19 -12.00
C PHE A 31 -8.87 23.12 -11.45
N ARG A 32 -7.91 23.82 -12.09
CA ARG A 32 -6.52 23.92 -11.58
C ARG A 32 -6.44 24.65 -10.23
N PHE A 33 -7.27 25.67 -10.04
CA PHE A 33 -7.38 26.43 -8.79
C PHE A 33 -7.92 25.56 -7.66
N TRP A 34 -9.06 24.89 -7.86
CA TRP A 34 -9.64 23.97 -6.87
C TRP A 34 -8.71 22.83 -6.52
N ARG A 35 -8.01 22.26 -7.50
CA ARG A 35 -7.01 21.22 -7.24
C ARG A 35 -5.86 21.72 -6.37
N ARG A 36 -5.36 22.94 -6.63
CA ARG A 36 -4.33 23.56 -5.78
C ARG A 36 -4.87 23.86 -4.39
N LEU A 37 -6.09 24.38 -4.29
CA LEU A 37 -6.75 24.69 -3.03
C LEU A 37 -6.91 23.45 -2.15
N VAL A 38 -7.36 22.33 -2.72
CA VAL A 38 -7.51 21.04 -2.01
C VAL A 38 -6.15 20.49 -1.57
N LEU A 39 -5.11 20.60 -2.40
CA LEU A 39 -3.75 20.19 -2.03
C LEU A 39 -3.15 21.07 -0.93
N TRP A 40 -3.36 22.39 -0.99
CA TRP A 40 -2.92 23.32 0.05
C TRP A 40 -3.71 23.15 1.35
N ALA A 41 -5.00 22.84 1.27
CA ALA A 41 -5.82 22.51 2.43
C ALA A 41 -5.35 21.22 3.10
N MET A 42 -5.06 20.16 2.33
CA MET A 42 -4.47 18.94 2.87
C MET A 42 -3.10 19.19 3.50
N LEU A 43 -2.23 19.97 2.85
CA LEU A 43 -0.93 20.33 3.40
C LEU A 43 -1.06 21.15 4.69
N ALA A 44 -2.00 22.09 4.73
CA ALA A 44 -2.26 22.91 5.92
C ALA A 44 -2.84 22.10 7.08
N VAL A 45 -3.66 21.08 6.80
CA VAL A 45 -4.14 20.14 7.83
C VAL A 45 -2.99 19.30 8.36
N VAL A 46 -2.13 18.75 7.50
CA VAL A 46 -0.96 17.96 7.93
C VAL A 46 0.01 18.81 8.73
N VAL A 47 0.38 20.00 8.23
CA VAL A 47 1.26 20.93 8.95
C VAL A 47 0.61 21.41 10.24
N GLY A 48 -0.70 21.67 10.24
CA GLY A 48 -1.46 22.06 11.42
C GLY A 48 -1.46 20.98 12.50
N VAL A 49 -1.64 19.71 12.12
CA VAL A 49 -1.56 18.57 13.04
C VAL A 49 -0.13 18.41 13.59
N LEU A 50 0.90 18.54 12.75
CA LEU A 50 2.30 18.46 13.17
C LEU A 50 2.70 19.58 14.13
N VAL A 51 2.29 20.83 13.83
CA VAL A 51 2.55 22.00 14.68
C VAL A 51 1.75 21.92 15.97
N TRP A 52 0.50 21.47 15.91
CA TRP A 52 -0.32 21.25 17.10
C TRP A 52 0.31 20.20 18.02
N GLN A 53 0.72 19.05 17.49
CA GLN A 53 1.41 18.02 18.26
C GLN A 53 2.72 18.55 18.87
N GLY A 54 3.52 19.31 18.11
CA GLY A 54 4.76 19.91 18.62
C GLY A 54 4.57 20.98 19.71
N LEU A 55 3.47 21.75 19.66
CA LEU A 55 3.18 22.81 20.64
C LEU A 55 2.41 22.30 21.87
N THR A 56 1.60 21.26 21.73
CA THR A 56 0.79 20.69 22.82
C THR A 56 1.47 19.55 23.56
N ALA A 57 2.53 18.96 23.00
CA ALA A 57 3.41 18.04 23.72
C ALA A 57 4.30 18.80 24.71
N LYS A 58 3.71 19.31 25.80
CA LYS A 58 4.46 19.73 27.00
C LYS A 58 4.54 18.55 27.96
N GLY A 59 5.74 17.98 28.10
CA GLY A 59 6.06 17.00 29.14
C GLY A 59 6.74 15.76 28.58
N ASN A 60 7.81 15.33 29.25
CA ASN A 60 8.48 14.06 29.05
C ASN A 60 7.44 12.92 29.14
N PRO A 61 7.34 12.00 28.17
CA PRO A 61 6.59 10.76 28.36
C PRO A 61 7.27 10.01 29.50
N ASN A 62 6.61 9.98 30.65
CA ASN A 62 6.99 9.07 31.72
C ASN A 62 6.80 7.65 31.15
N PRO A 63 7.86 6.82 31.07
CA PRO A 63 7.77 5.46 30.52
C PRO A 63 6.85 4.53 31.32
N ASP A 64 6.45 4.95 32.53
CA ASP A 64 5.52 4.24 33.41
C ASP A 64 4.05 4.66 33.21
N ALA A 65 3.79 5.75 32.47
CA ALA A 65 2.45 6.24 32.19
C ALA A 65 1.96 5.64 30.86
N ALA A 66 1.23 4.53 30.95
CA ALA A 66 0.48 3.89 29.87
C ALA A 66 -0.67 4.77 29.29
N ASN A 67 -0.41 6.04 29.02
CA ASN A 67 -1.38 6.98 28.47
C ASN A 67 -0.85 7.59 27.17
N ILE A 68 -0.56 6.74 26.19
CA ILE A 68 -0.64 7.18 24.79
C ILE A 68 -2.08 7.71 24.64
N SER A 69 -2.23 9.00 24.33
CA SER A 69 -3.57 9.60 24.28
C SER A 69 -4.46 8.76 23.35
N ARG A 70 -5.64 8.35 23.84
CA ARG A 70 -6.58 7.52 23.07
C ARG A 70 -6.79 8.07 21.66
N SER A 71 -6.89 9.40 21.55
CA SER A 71 -7.01 10.11 20.28
C SER A 71 -5.82 9.93 19.34
N ALA A 72 -4.59 9.91 19.85
CA ALA A 72 -3.40 9.63 19.04
C ALA A 72 -3.46 8.20 18.48
N VAL A 73 -3.76 7.20 19.30
CA VAL A 73 -3.86 5.81 18.82
C VAL A 73 -4.98 5.63 17.80
N VAL A 74 -6.15 6.23 18.02
CA VAL A 74 -7.26 6.20 17.04
C VAL A 74 -6.83 6.83 15.72
N LEU A 75 -6.16 7.98 15.77
CA LEU A 75 -5.70 8.71 14.60
C LEU A 75 -4.59 7.93 13.86
N ASP A 76 -3.61 7.40 14.57
CA ASP A 76 -2.51 6.61 14.00
C ASP A 76 -3.05 5.33 13.35
N THR A 77 -3.97 4.64 14.05
CA THR A 77 -4.65 3.47 13.52
C THR A 77 -5.48 3.81 12.28
N GLY A 78 -6.22 4.91 12.31
CA GLY A 78 -7.04 5.36 11.19
C GLY A 78 -6.21 5.75 9.98
N ILE A 79 -5.11 6.49 10.17
CA ILE A 79 -4.17 6.86 9.10
C ILE A 79 -3.50 5.61 8.51
N LEU A 80 -3.13 4.65 9.35
CA LEU A 80 -2.54 3.39 8.91
C LEU A 80 -3.51 2.60 8.02
N VAL A 81 -4.72 2.32 8.51
CA VAL A 81 -5.74 1.59 7.74
C VAL A 81 -6.11 2.33 6.47
N PHE A 82 -6.19 3.66 6.54
CA PHE A 82 -6.44 4.49 5.37
C PHE A 82 -5.34 4.37 4.31
N ARG A 83 -4.06 4.42 4.72
CA ARG A 83 -2.92 4.28 3.82
C ARG A 83 -2.92 2.93 3.10
N GLU A 84 -2.98 1.84 3.84
CA GLU A 84 -2.96 0.49 3.24
C GLU A 84 -4.21 0.25 2.39
N GLY A 85 -5.35 0.79 2.82
CA GLY A 85 -6.60 0.79 2.06
C GLY A 85 -6.47 1.53 0.72
N LEU A 86 -5.81 2.68 0.70
CA LEU A 86 -5.51 3.42 -0.53
C LEU A 86 -4.61 2.62 -1.46
N GLU A 87 -3.56 1.97 -0.95
CA GLU A 87 -2.69 1.11 -1.76
C GLU A 87 -3.46 -0.03 -2.40
N ALA A 88 -4.32 -0.70 -1.63
CA ALA A 88 -5.19 -1.76 -2.14
C ALA A 88 -6.10 -1.24 -3.27
N ILE A 89 -6.75 -0.09 -3.09
CA ILE A 89 -7.57 0.55 -4.14
C ILE A 89 -6.75 0.88 -5.37
N LEU A 90 -5.54 1.42 -5.20
CA LEU A 90 -4.66 1.79 -6.30
C LEU A 90 -4.23 0.57 -7.12
N VAL A 91 -3.86 -0.53 -6.46
CA VAL A 91 -3.52 -1.79 -7.12
C VAL A 91 -4.74 -2.34 -7.87
N LEU A 92 -5.92 -2.36 -7.23
CA LEU A 92 -7.15 -2.80 -7.89
C LEU A 92 -7.54 -1.91 -9.06
N ALA A 93 -7.40 -0.59 -8.95
CA ALA A 93 -7.67 0.33 -10.04
C ALA A 93 -6.71 0.11 -11.21
N ALA A 94 -5.42 -0.13 -10.94
CA ALA A 94 -4.43 -0.44 -11.98
C ALA A 94 -4.74 -1.77 -12.67
N LEU A 95 -5.08 -2.83 -11.92
CA LEU A 95 -5.49 -4.12 -12.44
C LEU A 95 -6.76 -4.01 -13.28
N THR A 96 -7.79 -3.34 -12.75
CA THR A 96 -9.07 -3.11 -13.42
C THR A 96 -8.88 -2.30 -14.70
N ALA A 97 -8.08 -1.22 -14.68
CA ALA A 97 -7.78 -0.41 -15.86
C ALA A 97 -7.03 -1.21 -16.94
N SER A 98 -6.15 -2.14 -16.54
CA SER A 98 -5.44 -3.02 -17.47
C SER A 98 -6.38 -4.03 -18.14
N LEU A 99 -7.35 -4.56 -17.40
CA LEU A 99 -8.28 -5.59 -17.87
C LEU A 99 -9.47 -5.01 -18.65
N ALA A 100 -9.95 -3.84 -18.27
CA ALA A 100 -11.04 -3.12 -18.95
C ALA A 100 -10.74 -2.84 -20.44
N ARG A 101 -9.46 -2.83 -20.83
CA ARG A 101 -9.03 -2.69 -22.23
C ARG A 101 -9.16 -3.98 -23.05
N THR A 102 -9.27 -5.15 -22.40
CA THR A 102 -9.25 -6.47 -23.06
C THR A 102 -10.62 -7.12 -23.05
N ASP A 103 -11.28 -7.24 -21.89
CA ASP A 103 -12.64 -7.79 -21.75
C ASP A 103 -13.21 -7.46 -20.35
N GLN A 104 -14.46 -6.98 -20.30
CA GLN A 104 -15.20 -6.70 -19.06
C GLN A 104 -15.47 -7.96 -18.23
N GLY A 105 -15.53 -9.14 -18.86
CA GLY A 105 -15.76 -10.43 -18.19
C GLY A 105 -14.66 -10.82 -17.19
N TYR A 106 -13.44 -10.29 -17.39
CA TYR A 106 -12.28 -10.55 -16.53
C TYR A 106 -12.23 -9.71 -15.25
N LEU A 107 -13.13 -8.73 -15.09
CA LEU A 107 -13.23 -7.94 -13.86
C LEU A 107 -13.89 -8.73 -12.71
N LYS A 108 -14.86 -9.60 -13.05
CA LYS A 108 -15.57 -10.45 -12.08
C LYS A 108 -14.64 -11.32 -11.22
N PRO A 109 -13.68 -12.10 -11.78
CA PRO A 109 -12.77 -12.89 -10.97
C PRO A 109 -11.88 -12.05 -10.05
N VAL A 110 -11.41 -10.89 -10.53
CA VAL A 110 -10.57 -9.99 -9.71
C VAL A 110 -11.37 -9.43 -8.54
N ALA A 111 -12.59 -8.95 -8.79
CA ALA A 111 -13.48 -8.44 -7.74
C ALA A 111 -13.82 -9.54 -6.72
N LEU A 112 -14.10 -10.77 -7.18
CA LEU A 112 -14.36 -11.91 -6.31
C LEU A 112 -13.14 -12.27 -5.45
N GLY A 113 -11.95 -12.32 -6.05
CA GLY A 113 -10.70 -12.56 -5.32
C GLY A 113 -10.44 -11.50 -4.26
N SER A 114 -10.70 -10.23 -4.60
CA SER A 114 -10.58 -9.09 -3.67
C SER A 114 -11.55 -9.18 -2.51
N ALA A 115 -12.83 -9.51 -2.77
CA ALA A 115 -13.83 -9.69 -1.72
C ALA A 115 -13.47 -10.87 -0.79
N LEU A 116 -13.01 -11.99 -1.36
CA LEU A 116 -12.53 -13.14 -0.59
C LEU A 116 -11.33 -12.79 0.29
N SER A 117 -10.39 -11.97 -0.22
CA SER A 117 -9.23 -11.55 0.56
C SER A 117 -9.59 -10.62 1.72
N PHE A 118 -10.60 -9.78 1.56
CA PHE A 118 -11.11 -8.95 2.65
C PHE A 118 -11.69 -9.83 3.77
N GLY A 119 -12.50 -10.83 3.42
CA GLY A 119 -12.97 -11.84 4.38
C GLY A 119 -11.83 -12.62 5.03
N ALA A 120 -10.82 -13.02 4.26
CA ALA A 120 -9.63 -13.71 4.79
C ALA A 120 -8.82 -12.82 5.75
N THR A 121 -8.77 -11.50 5.51
CA THR A 121 -8.10 -10.53 6.39
C THR A 121 -8.82 -10.46 7.74
N ILE A 122 -10.15 -10.37 7.74
CA ILE A 122 -10.97 -10.40 8.96
C ILE A 122 -10.77 -11.72 9.71
N LEU A 123 -10.77 -12.85 9.01
CA LEU A 123 -10.50 -14.15 9.62
C LEU A 123 -9.10 -14.20 10.24
N THR A 124 -8.09 -13.67 9.55
CA THR A 124 -6.71 -13.62 10.04
C THR A 124 -6.62 -12.82 11.34
N TRP A 125 -7.35 -11.71 11.45
CA TRP A 125 -7.44 -10.95 12.71
C TRP A 125 -7.88 -11.82 13.88
N PHE A 126 -9.01 -12.53 13.74
CA PHE A 126 -9.52 -13.39 14.82
C PHE A 126 -8.58 -14.55 15.14
N VAL A 127 -7.98 -15.16 14.12
CA VAL A 127 -6.99 -16.25 14.31
C VAL A 127 -5.79 -15.74 15.10
N VAL A 128 -5.23 -14.58 14.74
CA VAL A 128 -4.07 -14.01 15.44
C VAL A 128 -4.43 -13.58 16.86
N VAL A 129 -5.60 -12.96 17.07
CA VAL A 129 -6.08 -12.64 18.43
C VAL A 129 -6.23 -13.92 19.27
N GLY A 130 -6.81 -14.98 18.72
CA GLY A 130 -6.98 -16.26 19.41
C GLY A 130 -5.63 -16.87 19.81
N ILE A 131 -4.71 -17.01 18.84
CA ILE A 131 -3.35 -17.53 19.10
C ILE A 131 -2.65 -16.72 20.18
N LEU A 132 -2.68 -15.39 20.11
CA LEU A 132 -1.99 -14.55 21.10
C LEU A 132 -2.65 -14.58 22.48
N SER A 133 -3.95 -14.83 22.56
CA SER A 133 -4.67 -14.91 23.84
C SER A 133 -4.43 -16.25 24.56
N ASP A 134 -4.09 -17.30 23.82
CA ASP A 134 -3.79 -18.63 24.36
C ASP A 134 -2.31 -18.78 24.80
N VAL A 135 -1.43 -17.86 24.40
CA VAL A 135 -0.01 -17.89 24.76
C VAL A 135 0.20 -17.31 26.15
N ASN A 136 0.59 -18.16 27.10
CA ASN A 136 0.87 -17.75 28.47
C ASN A 136 2.30 -17.19 28.62
N ALA A 137 2.58 -16.06 27.95
CA ALA A 137 3.87 -15.37 28.00
C ALA A 137 3.72 -13.96 28.61
N PRO A 138 4.80 -13.39 29.19
CA PRO A 138 4.77 -12.01 29.69
C PRO A 138 4.37 -11.01 28.59
N GLU A 139 3.57 -10.01 28.93
CA GLU A 139 3.07 -9.00 27.97
C GLU A 139 4.22 -8.32 27.21
N LEU A 140 5.32 -7.97 27.89
CA LEU A 140 6.50 -7.37 27.26
C LEU A 140 7.16 -8.32 26.24
N ALA A 141 7.18 -9.63 26.51
CA ALA A 141 7.73 -10.62 25.59
C ALA A 141 6.82 -10.83 24.38
N LEU A 142 5.49 -10.81 24.57
CA LEU A 142 4.52 -10.84 23.47
C LEU A 142 4.61 -9.59 22.61
N GLN A 143 4.77 -8.43 23.23
CA GLN A 143 4.96 -7.16 22.53
C GLN A 143 6.24 -7.18 21.70
N ALA A 144 7.39 -7.53 22.29
CA ALA A 144 8.66 -7.65 21.57
C ALA A 144 8.58 -8.70 20.43
N ALA A 145 7.95 -9.85 20.66
CA ALA A 145 7.78 -10.89 19.65
C ALA A 145 6.92 -10.44 18.47
N THR A 146 5.78 -9.78 18.75
CA THR A 146 4.86 -9.31 17.71
C THR A 146 5.41 -8.10 16.97
N GLY A 147 6.12 -7.19 17.64
CA GLY A 147 6.86 -6.09 17.01
C GLY A 147 7.94 -6.60 16.06
N LEU A 148 8.77 -7.54 16.52
CA LEU A 148 9.80 -8.18 15.68
C LEU A 148 9.19 -8.93 14.49
N LEU A 149 8.10 -9.69 14.71
CA LEU A 149 7.37 -10.37 13.64
C LEU A 149 6.82 -9.36 12.63
N ALA A 150 6.24 -8.25 13.08
CA ALA A 150 5.74 -7.19 12.22
C ALA A 150 6.87 -6.63 11.36
N VAL A 151 8.03 -6.28 11.93
CA VAL A 151 9.21 -5.79 11.19
C VAL A 151 9.70 -6.81 10.15
N LEU A 152 9.84 -8.09 10.54
CA LEU A 152 10.31 -9.15 9.64
C LEU A 152 9.35 -9.32 8.47
N VAL A 153 8.06 -9.39 8.74
CA VAL A 153 7.04 -9.51 7.71
C VAL A 153 7.04 -8.28 6.80
N LEU A 154 7.10 -7.08 7.35
CA LEU A 154 7.14 -5.82 6.57
C LEU A 154 8.34 -5.82 5.64
N LEU A 155 9.53 -6.22 6.11
CA LEU A 155 10.74 -6.38 5.30
C LEU A 155 10.55 -7.41 4.18
N VAL A 156 10.01 -8.58 4.51
CA VAL A 156 9.81 -9.67 3.54
C VAL A 156 8.77 -9.26 2.49
N ILE A 157 7.63 -8.73 2.90
CA ILE A 157 6.52 -8.39 2.01
C ILE A 157 6.88 -7.18 1.14
N MET A 158 7.51 -6.14 1.71
CA MET A 158 7.98 -5.00 0.94
C MET A 158 9.02 -5.44 -0.10
N ASN A 159 9.99 -6.27 0.27
CA ASN A 159 10.99 -6.79 -0.67
C ASN A 159 10.38 -7.77 -1.72
N TRP A 160 9.44 -8.62 -1.30
CA TRP A 160 8.83 -9.66 -2.15
C TRP A 160 7.83 -9.09 -3.16
N PHE A 161 7.05 -8.08 -2.81
CA PHE A 161 6.06 -7.47 -3.70
C PHE A 161 6.69 -6.79 -4.90
N PHE A 162 7.81 -6.07 -4.70
CA PHE A 162 8.58 -5.51 -5.81
C PHE A 162 9.09 -6.62 -6.75
N HIS A 163 9.48 -7.76 -6.20
CA HIS A 163 9.99 -8.87 -6.98
C HIS A 163 8.88 -9.65 -7.69
N LYS A 164 7.67 -9.78 -7.13
CA LYS A 164 6.59 -10.59 -7.72
C LYS A 164 5.64 -9.85 -8.67
N ILE A 165 5.50 -8.52 -8.54
CA ILE A 165 4.91 -7.69 -9.63
C ILE A 165 5.71 -7.90 -10.93
N TYR A 166 6.99 -8.26 -10.82
CA TYR A 166 7.85 -8.66 -11.94
C TYR A 166 7.43 -9.99 -12.62
N TRP A 167 6.70 -10.89 -11.93
CA TRP A 167 6.28 -12.21 -12.41
C TRP A 167 4.83 -12.28 -12.89
N ALA A 168 3.94 -11.40 -12.42
CA ALA A 168 2.54 -11.39 -12.89
C ALA A 168 2.43 -11.07 -14.40
N GLY A 169 3.35 -10.26 -14.94
CA GLY A 169 3.45 -10.00 -16.38
C GLY A 169 3.87 -11.23 -17.20
N TRP A 170 4.61 -12.17 -16.61
CA TRP A 170 5.05 -13.40 -17.29
C TRP A 170 3.89 -14.38 -17.48
N ILE A 171 3.01 -14.53 -16.48
CA ILE A 171 1.87 -15.47 -16.54
C ILE A 171 0.85 -15.04 -17.62
N ILE A 172 0.61 -13.74 -17.77
CA ILE A 172 -0.34 -13.22 -18.78
C ILE A 172 0.23 -13.37 -20.19
N HIS A 173 1.53 -13.16 -20.38
CA HIS A 173 2.16 -13.28 -21.69
C HIS A 173 2.36 -14.75 -22.12
N HIS A 174 2.65 -15.65 -21.18
CA HIS A 174 2.90 -17.06 -21.47
C HIS A 174 1.61 -17.86 -21.73
N ASN A 175 0.48 -17.46 -21.13
CA ASN A 175 -0.81 -18.12 -21.39
C ASN A 175 -1.41 -17.76 -22.76
N ARG A 176 -1.02 -16.60 -23.34
CA ARG A 176 -1.41 -16.23 -24.71
C ARG A 176 -0.75 -17.15 -25.75
N ARG A 177 0.50 -17.56 -25.51
CA ARG A 177 1.26 -18.39 -26.45
C ARG A 177 0.89 -19.88 -26.41
N LYS A 178 0.26 -20.37 -25.34
CA LYS A 178 -0.22 -21.77 -25.25
C LYS A 178 -1.65 -21.96 -25.77
N ASN A 179 -2.47 -20.91 -25.79
CA ASN A 179 -3.82 -20.95 -26.37
C ASN A 179 -3.84 -21.00 -27.91
N GLU A 180 -2.74 -20.66 -28.58
CA GLU A 180 -2.58 -20.87 -30.02
C GLU A 180 -2.28 -22.34 -30.38
N LEU A 181 -1.96 -23.19 -29.38
CA LEU A 181 -1.44 -24.55 -29.61
C LEU A 181 -2.25 -25.69 -28.95
N THR A 182 -3.30 -25.42 -28.15
CA THR A 182 -4.09 -26.51 -27.54
C THR A 182 -5.60 -26.30 -27.65
N SER A 183 -6.21 -27.25 -28.33
CA SER A 183 -7.62 -27.44 -28.66
C SER A 183 -8.50 -27.69 -27.43
N ASN A 184 -8.75 -26.67 -26.58
CA ASN A 184 -10.00 -26.59 -25.79
C ASN A 184 -10.24 -25.17 -25.23
N PRO A 185 -11.11 -24.35 -25.87
CA PRO A 185 -11.40 -22.97 -25.44
C PRO A 185 -11.87 -22.84 -23.98
N GLN A 186 -12.56 -23.87 -23.45
CA GLN A 186 -13.18 -23.86 -22.12
C GLN A 186 -12.16 -24.03 -20.98
N ARG A 187 -11.09 -24.81 -21.19
CA ARG A 187 -10.01 -24.99 -20.18
C ARG A 187 -9.15 -23.73 -20.04
N GLY A 188 -8.92 -23.01 -21.14
CA GLY A 188 -8.18 -21.75 -21.15
C GLY A 188 -8.89 -20.65 -20.34
N GLN A 189 -10.21 -20.51 -20.50
CA GLN A 189 -11.00 -19.51 -19.74
C GLN A 189 -11.04 -19.78 -18.24
N ALA A 190 -11.20 -21.04 -17.81
CA ALA A 190 -11.20 -21.39 -16.38
C ALA A 190 -9.83 -21.14 -15.72
N ALA A 191 -8.73 -21.41 -16.43
CA ALA A 191 -7.38 -21.11 -15.95
C ALA A 191 -7.13 -19.61 -15.83
N ILE A 192 -7.57 -18.81 -16.81
CA ILE A 192 -7.50 -17.34 -16.76
C ILE A 192 -8.35 -16.80 -15.59
N PHE A 193 -9.57 -17.32 -15.40
CA PHE A 193 -10.43 -16.92 -14.29
C PHE A 193 -9.77 -17.17 -12.94
N ARG A 194 -9.21 -18.37 -12.72
CA ARG A 194 -8.48 -18.70 -11.48
C ARG A 194 -7.23 -17.85 -11.30
N GLY A 195 -6.48 -17.59 -12.37
CA GLY A 195 -5.30 -16.71 -12.34
C GLY A 195 -5.67 -15.29 -11.92
N LEU A 196 -6.70 -14.71 -12.52
CA LEU A 196 -7.19 -13.37 -12.18
C LEU A 196 -7.76 -13.29 -10.77
N LEU A 197 -8.48 -14.33 -10.32
CA LEU A 197 -8.97 -14.44 -8.95
C LEU A 197 -7.81 -14.45 -7.96
N LEU A 198 -6.79 -15.27 -8.20
CA LEU A 198 -5.59 -15.32 -7.35
C LEU A 198 -4.83 -14.00 -7.36
N VAL A 199 -4.72 -13.32 -8.50
CA VAL A 199 -4.07 -12.00 -8.57
C VAL A 199 -4.84 -10.96 -7.76
N GLY A 200 -6.17 -10.89 -7.91
CA GLY A 200 -7.01 -10.00 -7.10
C GLY A 200 -6.91 -10.31 -5.60
N PHE A 201 -7.02 -11.59 -5.24
CA PHE A 201 -6.90 -12.06 -3.86
C PHE A 201 -5.54 -11.70 -3.25
N THR A 202 -4.44 -12.10 -3.89
CA THR A 202 -3.09 -11.91 -3.34
C THR A 202 -2.71 -10.44 -3.24
N SER A 203 -3.22 -9.59 -4.14
CA SER A 203 -2.95 -8.16 -4.11
C SER A 203 -3.57 -7.48 -2.89
N VAL A 204 -4.86 -7.74 -2.62
CA VAL A 204 -5.57 -7.10 -1.50
C VAL A 204 -5.27 -7.79 -0.17
N TYR A 205 -5.09 -9.11 -0.16
CA TYR A 205 -4.72 -9.85 1.06
C TYR A 205 -3.38 -9.38 1.62
N ARG A 206 -2.42 -9.00 0.75
CA ARG A 206 -1.13 -8.46 1.19
C ARG A 206 -1.30 -7.23 2.06
N GLU A 207 -2.02 -6.21 1.55
CA GLU A 207 -2.25 -4.97 2.28
C GLU A 207 -3.08 -5.23 3.55
N GLY A 208 -4.09 -6.10 3.44
CA GLY A 208 -4.90 -6.51 4.61
C GLY A 208 -4.09 -7.22 5.69
N PHE A 209 -3.15 -8.08 5.31
CA PHE A 209 -2.28 -8.78 6.24
C PHE A 209 -1.31 -7.84 6.94
N GLU A 210 -0.74 -6.88 6.21
CA GLU A 210 0.08 -5.81 6.80
C GLU A 210 -0.73 -5.04 7.86
N VAL A 211 -1.95 -4.59 7.51
CA VAL A 211 -2.86 -3.94 8.47
C VAL A 211 -3.04 -4.79 9.72
N VAL A 212 -3.41 -6.07 9.58
CA VAL A 212 -3.65 -6.95 10.73
C VAL A 212 -2.44 -6.98 11.67
N LEU A 213 -1.22 -7.12 11.14
CA LEU A 213 -0.02 -7.18 11.98
C LEU A 213 0.27 -5.86 12.70
N PHE A 214 0.15 -4.71 12.03
CA PHE A 214 0.31 -3.42 12.69
C PHE A 214 -0.76 -3.19 13.76
N LEU A 215 -2.01 -3.56 13.48
CA LEU A 215 -3.10 -3.47 14.44
C LEU A 215 -2.86 -4.34 15.67
N GLN A 216 -2.15 -5.47 15.56
CA GLN A 216 -1.80 -6.28 16.73
C GLN A 216 -0.81 -5.58 17.65
N SER A 217 0.23 -4.96 17.10
CA SER A 217 1.18 -4.17 17.92
C SER A 217 0.45 -3.03 18.64
N LEU A 218 -0.40 -2.29 17.93
CA LEU A 218 -1.22 -1.22 18.54
C LEU A 218 -2.23 -1.74 19.55
N ARG A 219 -2.81 -2.93 19.32
CA ARG A 219 -3.76 -3.57 20.24
C ARG A 219 -3.10 -3.93 21.55
N LEU A 220 -1.86 -4.42 21.53
CA LEU A 220 -1.11 -4.74 22.76
C LEU A 220 -0.78 -3.46 23.56
N LYS A 221 -0.54 -2.33 22.87
CA LYS A 221 -0.21 -1.05 23.51
C LYS A 221 -1.42 -0.31 24.11
N ALA A 222 -2.57 -0.36 23.43
CA ALA A 222 -3.70 0.54 23.72
C ALA A 222 -5.07 -0.15 23.83
N GLY A 223 -5.12 -1.46 23.61
CA GLY A 223 -6.33 -2.27 23.72
C GLY A 223 -7.19 -2.30 22.44
N THR A 224 -7.99 -3.36 22.34
CA THR A 224 -8.79 -3.69 21.15
C THR A 224 -9.81 -2.61 20.77
N GLY A 225 -10.46 -1.98 21.77
CA GLY A 225 -11.55 -1.02 21.51
C GLY A 225 -11.08 0.24 20.80
N VAL A 226 -9.91 0.77 21.19
CA VAL A 226 -9.31 1.97 20.60
C VAL A 226 -8.84 1.71 19.17
N VAL A 227 -8.23 0.54 18.94
CA VAL A 227 -7.77 0.10 17.62
C VAL A 227 -8.95 -0.12 16.68
N LEU A 228 -10.04 -0.73 17.16
CA LEU A 228 -11.24 -0.95 16.34
C LEU A 228 -11.86 0.38 15.89
N GLU A 229 -11.95 1.37 16.79
CA GLU A 229 -12.46 2.71 16.49
C GLU A 229 -11.64 3.37 15.36
N GLY A 230 -10.31 3.40 15.48
CA GLY A 230 -9.43 3.92 14.44
C GLY A 230 -9.54 3.15 13.13
N ALA A 231 -9.62 1.82 13.20
CA ALA A 231 -9.72 0.97 12.01
C ALA A 231 -11.03 1.21 11.24
N LEU A 232 -12.15 1.37 11.94
CA LEU A 232 -13.44 1.70 11.31
C LEU A 232 -13.42 3.06 10.63
N ILE A 233 -12.79 4.07 11.25
CA ILE A 233 -12.61 5.41 10.66
C ILE A 233 -11.76 5.31 9.38
N GLY A 234 -10.60 4.64 9.46
CA GLY A 234 -9.71 4.46 8.32
C GLY A 234 -10.38 3.69 7.16
N LEU A 235 -11.16 2.65 7.49
CA LEU A 235 -11.92 1.86 6.52
C LEU A 235 -13.04 2.69 5.87
N ALA A 236 -13.76 3.50 6.65
CA ALA A 236 -14.78 4.39 6.11
C ALA A 236 -14.19 5.42 5.13
N LEU A 237 -13.07 6.05 5.49
CA LEU A 237 -12.36 6.99 4.62
C LEU A 237 -11.85 6.30 3.34
N THR A 238 -11.30 5.10 3.48
CA THR A 238 -10.88 4.26 2.34
C THR A 238 -12.05 3.95 1.42
N GLY A 239 -13.20 3.55 1.98
CA GLY A 239 -14.42 3.28 1.23
C GLY A 239 -14.92 4.50 0.44
N ILE A 240 -14.88 5.69 1.05
CA ILE A 240 -15.21 6.95 0.35
C ILE A 240 -14.28 7.15 -0.85
N VAL A 241 -12.96 6.98 -0.67
CA VAL A 241 -12.01 7.14 -1.78
C VAL A 241 -12.18 6.06 -2.86
N ALA A 242 -12.49 4.81 -2.48
CA ALA A 242 -12.80 3.74 -3.42
C ALA A 242 -14.01 4.12 -4.28
N LEU A 243 -15.11 4.56 -3.66
CA LEU A 243 -16.31 4.99 -4.35
C LEU A 243 -16.01 6.16 -5.31
N LEU A 244 -15.30 7.18 -4.86
CA LEU A 244 -14.90 8.30 -5.71
C LEU A 244 -14.02 7.85 -6.90
N THR A 245 -13.14 6.87 -6.68
CA THR A 245 -12.23 6.38 -7.73
C THR A 245 -12.98 5.58 -8.80
N PHE A 246 -13.83 4.64 -8.39
CA PHE A 246 -14.53 3.74 -9.31
C PHE A 246 -15.78 4.36 -9.93
N VAL A 247 -16.53 5.18 -9.20
CA VAL A 247 -17.77 5.80 -9.69
C VAL A 247 -17.45 7.07 -10.49
N ALA A 248 -16.62 7.96 -9.94
CA ALA A 248 -16.36 9.27 -10.55
C ALA A 248 -15.19 9.30 -11.55
N HIS A 249 -14.61 8.13 -11.89
CA HIS A 249 -13.51 7.99 -12.87
C HIS A 249 -12.36 8.99 -12.65
N TYR A 250 -12.12 9.40 -11.40
CA TYR A 250 -11.07 10.34 -11.09
C TYR A 250 -9.72 9.69 -11.37
N LYS A 251 -9.02 10.21 -12.39
CA LYS A 251 -7.62 9.86 -12.69
C LYS A 251 -6.71 10.46 -11.62
N LEU A 252 -6.60 9.79 -10.48
CA LEU A 252 -5.56 10.07 -9.50
C LEU A 252 -4.19 9.78 -10.13
N PRO A 253 -3.14 10.55 -9.84
CA PRO A 253 -1.79 10.27 -10.32
C PRO A 253 -1.19 9.05 -9.58
N TYR A 254 -1.71 7.86 -9.90
CA TYR A 254 -1.54 6.60 -9.18
C TYR A 254 -0.07 6.22 -8.95
N ARG A 255 0.78 6.45 -9.95
CA ARG A 255 2.22 6.11 -9.91
C ARG A 255 3.01 6.96 -8.91
N LYS A 256 2.61 8.23 -8.72
CA LYS A 256 3.30 9.13 -7.78
C LYS A 256 2.87 8.85 -6.35
N MET A 257 1.60 8.48 -6.16
CA MET A 257 1.07 8.13 -4.85
C MET A 257 1.72 6.85 -4.32
N LEU A 258 1.84 5.78 -5.13
CA LEU A 258 2.54 4.55 -4.73
C LEU A 258 4.02 4.75 -4.39
N ILE A 259 4.72 5.65 -5.10
CA ILE A 259 6.12 5.96 -4.76
C ILE A 259 6.21 6.73 -3.45
N LEU A 260 5.29 7.69 -3.23
CA LEU A 260 5.24 8.46 -2.00
C LEU A 260 4.88 7.58 -0.79
N THR A 261 3.89 6.70 -0.93
CA THR A 261 3.47 5.80 0.15
C THR A 261 4.53 4.72 0.42
N GLY A 262 5.17 4.16 -0.61
CA GLY A 262 6.31 3.26 -0.44
C GLY A 262 7.51 3.90 0.25
N LEU A 263 7.82 5.18 -0.04
CA LEU A 263 8.84 5.93 0.69
C LEU A 263 8.43 6.14 2.16
N MET A 264 7.15 6.45 2.39
CA MET A 264 6.60 6.62 3.73
C MET A 264 6.67 5.32 4.54
N LEU A 265 6.34 4.18 3.93
CA LEU A 265 6.48 2.83 4.51
C LEU A 265 7.94 2.52 4.85
N GLY A 266 8.88 2.91 3.97
CA GLY A 266 10.31 2.81 4.27
C GLY A 266 10.71 3.59 5.52
N CYS A 267 10.20 4.81 5.69
CA CYS A 267 10.41 5.59 6.91
C CYS A 267 9.77 4.92 8.14
N VAL A 268 8.51 4.50 8.05
CA VAL A 268 7.79 3.82 9.14
C VAL A 268 8.49 2.54 9.56
N LEU A 269 9.04 1.79 8.61
CA LEU A 269 9.82 0.58 8.90
C LEU A 269 11.05 0.92 9.77
N ILE A 270 11.77 2.00 9.46
CA ILE A 270 12.93 2.42 10.26
C ILE A 270 12.48 2.76 11.70
N VAL A 271 11.35 3.47 11.84
CA VAL A 271 10.77 3.78 13.16
C VAL A 271 10.39 2.48 13.90
N MET A 272 9.68 1.56 13.24
CA MET A 272 9.27 0.28 13.83
C MET A 272 10.44 -0.61 14.25
N VAL A 273 11.54 -0.59 13.50
CA VAL A 273 12.77 -1.28 13.89
C VAL A 273 13.31 -0.72 15.20
N GLY A 274 13.32 0.61 15.35
CA GLY A 274 13.72 1.28 16.58
C GLY A 274 12.86 0.88 17.78
N GLU A 275 11.53 0.94 17.62
CA GLU A 275 10.58 0.49 18.65
C GLU A 275 10.76 -0.99 18.99
N SER A 276 10.91 -1.86 17.99
CA SER A 276 11.03 -3.30 18.23
C SER A 276 12.31 -3.64 19.00
N VAL A 277 13.43 -2.96 18.70
CA VAL A 277 14.67 -3.15 19.48
C VAL A 277 14.51 -2.65 20.90
N GLN A 278 13.82 -1.52 21.11
CA GLN A 278 13.53 -1.04 22.46
C GLN A 278 12.65 -2.02 23.25
N GLU A 279 11.62 -2.60 22.62
CA GLU A 279 10.75 -3.61 23.23
C GLU A 279 11.54 -4.88 23.58
N MET A 280 12.46 -5.31 22.71
CA MET A 280 13.38 -6.43 23.00
C MET A 280 14.33 -6.12 24.16
N GLN A 281 14.81 -4.88 24.29
CA GLN A 281 15.62 -4.45 25.44
C GLN A 281 14.80 -4.47 26.74
N GLN A 282 13.56 -3.99 26.71
CA GLN A 282 12.64 -4.03 27.86
C GLN A 282 12.26 -5.45 28.26
N ALA A 283 12.14 -6.37 27.29
CA ALA A 283 11.93 -7.80 27.54
C ALA A 283 13.19 -8.56 28.00
N ASN A 284 14.33 -7.87 28.16
CA ASN A 284 15.65 -8.44 28.47
C ASN A 284 16.15 -9.47 27.44
N TRP A 285 15.74 -9.35 26.17
CA TRP A 285 16.20 -10.24 25.09
C TRP A 285 17.55 -9.82 24.51
N ILE A 286 17.87 -8.51 24.55
CA ILE A 286 19.12 -7.95 24.03
C ILE A 286 19.73 -7.02 25.09
N SER A 287 21.06 -7.02 25.19
CA SER A 287 21.81 -6.07 26.02
C SER A 287 21.60 -4.62 25.57
N THR A 288 21.73 -3.68 26.51
CA THR A 288 21.58 -2.26 26.23
C THR A 288 22.89 -1.54 26.48
N THR A 289 23.52 -1.03 25.42
CA THR A 289 24.72 -0.20 25.52
C THR A 289 24.33 1.25 25.30
N THR A 290 24.16 2.01 26.39
CA THR A 290 23.74 3.41 26.31
C THR A 290 24.89 4.31 25.84
N LEU A 291 24.62 5.21 24.90
CA LEU A 291 25.55 6.29 24.55
C LEU A 291 25.31 7.48 25.48
N SER A 292 26.39 8.08 25.99
CA SER A 292 26.36 9.32 26.78
C SER A 292 26.09 10.58 25.95
N TRP A 293 25.53 10.44 24.75
CA TRP A 293 25.22 11.55 23.86
C TRP A 293 23.88 12.17 24.26
N ASN A 294 23.86 13.50 24.46
CA ASN A 294 22.65 14.22 24.79
C ASN A 294 21.79 14.40 23.52
N MET A 295 20.87 13.48 23.27
CA MET A 295 20.04 13.48 22.06
C MET A 295 18.76 14.30 22.28
N PRO A 296 18.32 15.11 21.31
CA PRO A 296 17.04 15.80 21.41
C PRO A 296 15.86 14.85 21.60
N ASP A 297 15.00 15.14 22.58
CA ASP A 297 13.84 14.30 22.94
C ASP A 297 12.86 14.07 21.77
N TRP A 298 12.79 15.01 20.83
CA TRP A 298 11.95 14.86 19.63
C TRP A 298 12.42 13.72 18.71
N LEU A 299 13.71 13.37 18.68
CA LEU A 299 14.18 12.26 17.84
C LEU A 299 13.67 10.91 18.37
N ASN A 300 13.60 10.75 19.69
CA ASN A 300 13.01 9.58 20.32
C ASN A 300 11.50 9.51 20.01
N LEU A 301 10.79 10.62 20.25
CA LEU A 301 9.34 10.70 20.05
C LEU A 301 8.88 10.43 18.62
N TRP A 302 9.57 10.99 17.62
CA TRP A 302 9.09 10.97 16.24
C TRP A 302 9.70 9.84 15.40
N PHE A 303 10.93 9.43 15.70
CA PHE A 303 11.68 8.48 14.89
C PHE A 303 12.01 7.18 15.63
N ALA A 304 11.56 7.03 16.89
CA ALA A 304 11.89 5.91 17.76
C ALA A 304 13.41 5.65 17.81
N ILE A 305 14.19 6.73 17.78
CA ILE A 305 15.64 6.65 17.90
C ILE A 305 15.95 6.67 19.39
N TYR A 306 16.49 5.57 19.90
CA TYR A 306 16.92 5.46 21.29
C TYR A 306 18.44 5.65 21.38
N PRO A 307 18.97 6.23 22.47
CA PRO A 307 20.41 6.41 22.67
C PRO A 307 21.11 5.09 23.04
N SER A 308 20.86 4.02 22.28
CA SER A 308 21.49 2.71 22.40
C SER A 308 22.18 2.33 21.08
N VAL A 309 23.36 1.72 21.18
CA VAL A 309 24.14 1.29 20.00
C VAL A 309 23.32 0.30 19.17
N GLU A 310 22.61 -0.61 19.83
CA GLU A 310 21.82 -1.67 19.21
C GLU A 310 20.63 -1.12 18.41
N SER A 311 19.94 -0.09 18.92
CA SER A 311 18.83 0.58 18.23
C SER A 311 19.33 1.35 17.00
N LEU A 312 20.38 2.15 17.16
CA LEU A 312 20.97 2.92 16.05
C LEU A 312 21.53 2.00 14.95
N ALA A 313 22.22 0.93 15.33
CA ALA A 313 22.79 -0.03 14.38
C ALA A 313 21.71 -0.79 13.60
N SER A 314 20.63 -1.21 14.27
CA SER A 314 19.54 -1.93 13.62
C SER A 314 18.73 -1.04 12.67
N GLN A 315 18.43 0.21 13.06
CA GLN A 315 17.78 1.19 12.19
C GLN A 315 18.64 1.54 10.97
N LEU A 316 19.95 1.72 11.16
CA LEU A 316 20.89 1.93 10.07
C LEU A 316 20.93 0.73 9.12
N PHE A 317 21.02 -0.48 9.66
CA PHE A 317 20.99 -1.72 8.87
C PHE A 317 19.70 -1.83 8.05
N ALA A 318 18.54 -1.57 8.68
CA ALA A 318 17.25 -1.57 8.01
C ALA A 318 17.19 -0.54 6.87
N ALA A 319 17.67 0.69 7.10
CA ALA A 319 17.73 1.74 6.09
C ALA A 319 18.63 1.33 4.91
N VAL A 320 19.82 0.79 5.18
CA VAL A 320 20.75 0.30 4.15
C VAL A 320 20.14 -0.86 3.37
N PHE A 321 19.45 -1.78 4.04
CA PHE A 321 18.78 -2.92 3.39
C PHE A 321 17.68 -2.44 2.42
N VAL A 322 16.80 -1.54 2.88
CA VAL A 322 15.71 -0.99 2.06
C VAL A 322 16.27 -0.23 0.86
N ILE A 323 17.21 0.69 1.09
CA ILE A 323 17.82 1.50 0.01
C ILE A 323 18.62 0.60 -0.94
N GLY A 324 19.41 -0.33 -0.41
CA GLY A 324 20.21 -1.29 -1.17
C GLY A 324 19.34 -2.16 -2.08
N SER A 325 18.21 -2.68 -1.57
CA SER A 325 17.27 -3.49 -2.36
C SER A 325 16.72 -2.71 -3.57
N TYR A 326 16.44 -1.42 -3.41
CA TYR A 326 15.97 -0.56 -4.50
C TYR A 326 17.03 -0.38 -5.59
N PHE A 327 18.29 -0.12 -5.22
CA PHE A 327 19.38 0.05 -6.17
C PHE A 327 19.71 -1.25 -6.90
N VAL A 328 19.72 -2.39 -6.18
CA VAL A 328 19.93 -3.72 -6.76
C VAL A 328 18.82 -4.04 -7.77
N ALA A 329 17.55 -3.82 -7.40
CA ALA A 329 16.41 -4.02 -8.30
C ALA A 329 16.49 -3.12 -9.55
N ARG A 330 17.03 -1.90 -9.43
CA ARG A 330 17.26 -1.00 -10.57
C ARG A 330 18.43 -1.46 -11.46
N HIS A 331 19.47 -2.06 -10.88
CA HIS A 331 20.61 -2.56 -11.63
C HIS A 331 20.23 -3.76 -12.51
N PHE A 332 19.43 -4.69 -11.98
CA PHE A 332 18.89 -5.81 -12.74
C PHE A 332 17.98 -5.39 -13.92
N ARG A 333 17.30 -4.24 -13.84
CA ARG A 333 16.51 -3.69 -14.96
C ARG A 333 17.36 -3.31 -16.17
N ARG A 334 18.56 -2.74 -15.96
CA ARG A 334 19.45 -2.34 -17.05
C ARG A 334 20.07 -3.54 -17.75
N SER A 335 20.42 -4.59 -17.01
CA SER A 335 21.04 -5.78 -17.60
C SER A 335 20.09 -6.57 -18.51
N ARG A 336 18.79 -6.67 -18.15
CA ARG A 336 17.80 -7.37 -18.99
C ARG A 336 17.41 -6.62 -20.27
N SER A 337 17.33 -5.29 -20.24
CA SER A 337 17.02 -4.52 -21.46
C SER A 337 18.15 -4.60 -22.48
N VAL A 338 19.40 -4.58 -22.02
CA VAL A 338 20.59 -4.71 -22.89
C VAL A 338 20.61 -6.09 -23.55
N ARG A 339 20.41 -7.17 -22.77
CA ARG A 339 20.43 -8.55 -23.28
C ARG A 339 19.35 -8.84 -24.33
N GLN A 340 18.17 -8.22 -24.20
CA GLN A 340 17.09 -8.35 -25.19
C GLN A 340 17.35 -7.55 -26.48
N THR A 341 18.16 -6.49 -26.39
CA THR A 341 18.58 -5.71 -27.56
C THR A 341 19.68 -6.45 -28.33
N ASP A 342 20.60 -7.09 -27.60
CA ASP A 342 21.67 -7.90 -28.18
C ASP A 342 21.13 -9.17 -28.87
N GLU A 343 20.10 -9.83 -28.30
CA GLU A 343 19.46 -10.99 -28.95
C GLU A 343 18.72 -10.62 -30.24
N LEU A 344 18.13 -9.41 -30.32
CA LEU A 344 17.47 -8.94 -31.54
C LEU A 344 18.49 -8.52 -32.61
N ALA A 345 19.62 -7.94 -32.20
CA ALA A 345 20.70 -7.56 -33.10
C ALA A 345 21.48 -8.76 -33.66
N LEU A 346 21.37 -9.95 -33.07
CA LEU A 346 21.95 -11.20 -33.57
C LEU A 346 20.99 -12.00 -34.48
N MET A 347 19.74 -11.54 -34.61
CA MET A 347 18.71 -12.15 -35.47
C MET A 347 18.49 -11.37 -36.78
N GLU A 348 19.07 -10.17 -36.90
CA GLU A 348 19.23 -9.41 -38.16
C GLU A 348 20.59 -9.74 -38.79
#